data_AF-A0A7J7GIN0-F1
#
_entry.id   AF-A0A7J7GIN0-F1
#
_cell.length_a   1.000
_cell.length_b   1.000
_cell.length_c   1.000
_cell.angle_alpha   90.00
_cell.angle_beta   90.00
_cell.angle_gamma   90.00
#
_symmetry.space_group_name_H-M   'P 1'
#
loop_
_entity.id
_entity.type
_entity.pdbx_description
1 polymer ?
#
loop_
_entity_poly.entity_id
_entity_poly.type
_entity_poly.pdbx_seq_one_letter_code
_entity_poly.pdbx_strand_id
1 'polypeptide(L)'
;MTYSTKGGFYGDNEDNSITQQLNVRDAWLCHGCDYKTGLLSQGPALGLFKEVEAFLTLNSYEIVTLILEDGVDAGTNTLGKVFDASGLTKYLFPLSKMPLHGEDWPLVKDMVTANERLVVFSSSKSKQESEGIAYQWNFMVEYKLYTLLGRDGMHTNRGRSLKLNNTSKSLVLFNYVDSEQKKKKKNYNSAYDFTAPKEINTKDLINTIKMCYTSISKRWPNFIAVDYRKRRDGGAAFEAVDFLNGKLLCGCEDVNSCQNGSLCTSDVDDESQNHIWFNV
;
A
#
# COMPACT_ATOMS: atom_id res chain seq x y z
N MET A 1 -1.50 -0.37 5.30
CA MET A 1 -1.75 0.25 6.63
C MET A 1 -3.00 -0.37 7.22
N THR A 2 -3.00 -0.75 8.50
CA THR A 2 -4.15 -1.39 9.16
C THR A 2 -4.91 -0.35 10.02
N TYR A 3 -6.24 -0.39 10.08
CA TYR A 3 -7.05 0.58 10.84
C TYR A 3 -8.42 0.01 11.27
N SER A 4 -9.07 0.61 12.28
CA SER A 4 -10.32 0.09 12.89
C SER A 4 -11.21 1.19 13.49
N THR A 5 -12.49 0.86 13.77
CA THR A 5 -13.46 1.71 14.48
C THR A 5 -14.00 1.04 15.75
N LYS A 6 -13.54 1.47 16.92
CA LYS A 6 -14.24 1.58 18.23
C LYS A 6 -13.27 1.49 19.41
N GLY A 7 -13.35 2.47 20.31
CA GLY A 7 -12.84 2.44 21.68
C GLY A 7 -12.44 3.83 22.14
N GLY A 8 -13.03 4.36 23.22
CA GLY A 8 -12.46 5.53 23.89
C GLY A 8 -11.12 5.13 24.50
N PHE A 9 -10.06 5.87 24.16
CA PHE A 9 -8.70 5.53 24.53
C PHE A 9 -8.27 6.32 25.77
N TYR A 10 -7.67 5.63 26.75
CA TYR A 10 -7.06 6.26 27.92
C TYR A 10 -5.60 6.57 27.58
N GLY A 11 -5.35 7.82 27.20
CA GLY A 11 -4.00 8.36 26.98
C GLY A 11 -3.65 8.56 25.51
N ASP A 12 -4.07 9.69 24.95
CA ASP A 12 -3.31 10.56 24.05
C ASP A 12 -3.99 11.94 24.05
N ASN A 13 -3.21 13.02 24.16
CA ASN A 13 -3.72 14.39 24.06
C ASN A 13 -3.93 14.72 22.57
N GLU A 14 -5.19 14.83 22.17
CA GLU A 14 -5.65 14.90 20.79
C GLU A 14 -5.33 16.23 20.08
N ASP A 15 -4.86 16.17 18.83
CA ASP A 15 -4.57 17.34 17.96
C ASP A 15 -5.78 17.82 17.13
N ASN A 16 -6.93 17.14 17.21
CA ASN A 16 -8.12 17.50 16.45
C ASN A 16 -8.97 18.54 17.19
N SER A 17 -9.48 19.55 16.47
CA SER A 17 -10.44 20.50 17.05
C SER A 17 -11.72 19.78 17.52
N ILE A 18 -12.39 20.29 18.57
CA ILE A 18 -13.66 19.76 19.09
C ILE A 18 -14.71 19.56 17.98
N THR A 19 -14.75 20.45 16.98
CA THR A 19 -15.68 20.34 15.83
C THR A 19 -15.37 19.15 14.92
N GLN A 20 -14.09 18.77 14.78
CA GLN A 20 -13.69 17.58 14.02
C GLN A 20 -14.03 16.28 14.77
N GLN A 21 -13.86 16.28 16.09
CA GLN A 21 -14.21 15.15 16.97
C GLN A 21 -15.72 14.87 16.99
N LEU A 22 -16.56 15.91 16.92
CA LEU A 22 -18.02 15.77 16.96
C LEU A 22 -18.63 15.25 15.63
N ASN A 23 -17.92 15.35 14.51
CA ASN A 23 -18.45 15.05 13.16
C ASN A 23 -17.95 13.73 12.55
N VAL A 24 -16.78 13.23 12.98
CA VAL A 24 -16.17 12.01 12.45
C VAL A 24 -16.23 10.94 13.53
N ARG A 25 -16.85 9.78 13.25
CA ARG A 25 -16.61 8.59 14.10
C ARG A 25 -15.18 8.15 13.82
N ASP A 26 -14.35 8.02 14.84
CA ASP A 26 -12.92 7.93 14.62
C ASP A 26 -12.51 6.60 13.96
N ALA A 27 -11.95 6.68 12.75
CA ALA A 27 -11.09 5.63 12.22
C ALA A 27 -9.69 5.82 12.81
N TRP A 28 -9.11 4.75 13.36
CA TRP A 28 -7.80 4.76 14.00
C TRP A 28 -6.83 3.87 13.27
N LEU A 29 -5.61 4.37 13.04
CA LEU A 29 -4.52 3.58 12.47
C LEU A 29 -3.95 2.65 13.55
N CYS A 30 -3.70 1.40 13.22
CA CYS A 30 -3.11 0.45 14.14
C CYS A 30 -2.26 -0.60 13.44
N HIS A 31 -1.49 -1.35 14.23
CA HIS A 31 -0.73 -2.49 13.75
C HIS A 31 -1.12 -3.74 14.55
N GLY A 32 -1.99 -4.60 14.00
CA GLY A 32 -2.42 -5.82 14.69
C GLY A 32 -3.33 -5.57 15.90
N CYS A 33 -4.22 -4.58 15.82
CA CYS A 33 -5.20 -4.20 16.83
C CYS A 33 -5.74 -5.39 17.67
N ASP A 34 -5.46 -5.39 18.98
CA ASP A 34 -6.33 -6.06 19.95
C ASP A 34 -7.43 -5.07 20.35
N TYR A 35 -8.62 -5.32 19.81
CA TYR A 35 -9.83 -4.50 20.01
C TYR A 35 -10.24 -4.37 21.48
N LYS A 36 -9.69 -5.19 22.40
CA LYS A 36 -9.99 -5.11 23.84
C LYS A 36 -9.04 -4.24 24.64
N THR A 37 -7.80 -4.07 24.19
CA THR A 37 -6.72 -3.48 25.00
C THR A 37 -6.11 -2.20 24.42
N GLY A 38 -6.39 -1.87 23.15
CA GLY A 38 -5.89 -0.64 22.52
C GLY A 38 -4.38 -0.59 22.29
N LEU A 39 -3.66 -1.67 22.60
CA LEU A 39 -2.24 -1.82 22.32
C LEU A 39 -2.02 -1.71 20.81
N LEU A 40 -1.06 -0.88 20.38
CA LEU A 40 -0.60 -0.70 18.99
C LEU A 40 -1.41 0.28 18.10
N SER A 41 -2.17 1.19 18.71
CA SER A 41 -2.73 2.36 18.02
C SER A 41 -1.61 3.36 17.65
N GLN A 42 -1.70 3.96 16.46
CA GLN A 42 -0.80 5.02 15.97
C GLN A 42 -1.50 6.39 15.90
N GLY A 43 -2.74 6.49 16.38
CA GLY A 43 -3.53 7.71 16.37
C GLY A 43 -4.67 7.74 15.34
N PRO A 44 -5.45 8.83 15.31
CA PRO A 44 -6.57 9.00 14.38
C PRO A 44 -6.10 9.05 12.92
N ALA A 45 -6.82 8.37 12.02
CA ALA A 45 -6.53 8.36 10.57
C ALA A 45 -6.61 9.75 9.93
N LEU A 46 -7.44 10.64 10.49
CA LEU A 46 -7.64 12.01 9.97
C LEU A 46 -6.32 12.81 9.91
N GLY A 47 -5.44 12.67 10.90
CA GLY A 47 -4.16 13.39 10.91
C GLY A 47 -3.30 13.02 9.71
N LEU A 48 -3.10 11.72 9.48
CA LEU A 48 -2.37 11.22 8.32
C LEU A 48 -3.03 11.62 6.99
N PHE A 49 -4.37 11.57 6.91
CA PHE A 49 -5.07 11.92 5.67
C PHE A 49 -4.91 13.41 5.35
N LYS A 50 -4.82 14.28 6.35
CA LYS A 50 -4.46 15.70 6.15
C LYS A 50 -3.02 15.87 5.69
N GLU A 51 -2.07 15.05 6.15
CA GLU A 51 -0.70 15.08 5.62
C GLU A 51 -0.67 14.70 4.12
N VAL A 52 -1.45 13.69 3.73
CA VAL A 52 -1.58 13.30 2.32
C VAL A 52 -2.24 14.43 1.51
N GLU A 53 -3.25 15.11 2.06
CA GLU A 53 -3.91 16.23 1.39
C GLU A 53 -2.95 17.41 1.18
N ALA A 54 -2.15 17.74 2.20
CA ALA A 54 -1.14 18.76 2.12
C ALA A 54 -0.07 18.39 1.07
N PHE A 55 0.36 17.13 1.01
CA PHE A 55 1.30 16.65 0.00
C PHE A 55 0.72 16.79 -1.41
N LEU A 56 -0.50 16.32 -1.67
CA LEU A 56 -1.15 16.44 -2.98
C LEU A 56 -1.43 17.90 -3.38
N THR A 57 -1.64 18.78 -2.41
CA THR A 57 -1.78 20.22 -2.64
C THR A 57 -0.47 20.85 -3.09
N LEU A 58 0.66 20.49 -2.47
CA LEU A 58 1.98 21.05 -2.79
C LEU A 58 2.60 20.43 -4.05
N ASN A 59 2.19 19.22 -4.43
CA ASN A 59 2.78 18.48 -5.54
C ASN A 59 1.69 18.13 -6.57
N SER A 60 1.48 19.01 -7.56
CA SER A 60 0.35 18.93 -8.49
C SER A 60 0.44 17.79 -9.52
N TYR A 61 1.63 17.25 -9.74
CA TYR A 61 1.87 16.16 -10.69
C TYR A 61 1.92 14.77 -10.04
N GLU A 62 1.86 14.73 -8.71
CA GLU A 62 2.00 13.49 -7.96
C GLU A 62 0.67 12.77 -7.79
N ILE A 63 0.74 11.45 -7.83
CA ILE A 63 -0.36 10.53 -7.55
C ILE A 63 -0.02 9.75 -6.29
N VAL A 64 -0.97 9.66 -5.37
CA VAL A 64 -0.85 8.85 -4.16
C VAL A 64 -1.77 7.65 -4.25
N THR A 65 -1.26 6.46 -3.93
CA THR A 65 -2.07 5.25 -3.76
C THR A 65 -2.13 4.84 -2.29
N LEU A 66 -3.34 4.70 -1.75
CA LEU A 66 -3.59 4.20 -0.40
C LEU A 66 -4.15 2.78 -0.44
N ILE A 67 -3.41 1.82 0.12
CA ILE A 67 -3.88 0.43 0.31
C ILE A 67 -4.20 0.22 1.80
N LEU A 68 -5.50 0.16 2.07
CA LEU A 68 -6.11 0.20 3.37
C LEU A 68 -6.51 -1.23 3.82
N GLU A 69 -5.78 -1.78 4.80
CA GLU A 69 -6.20 -3.01 5.48
C GLU A 69 -7.28 -2.66 6.50
N ASP A 70 -8.52 -2.91 6.09
CA ASP A 70 -9.72 -2.32 6.66
C ASP A 70 -10.43 -3.26 7.62
N GLY A 71 -10.42 -2.88 8.90
CA GLY A 71 -11.19 -3.50 9.98
C GLY A 71 -12.37 -2.64 10.46
N VAL A 72 -12.85 -1.69 9.66
CA VAL A 72 -13.97 -0.80 9.97
C VAL A 72 -15.29 -1.42 9.55
N ASP A 73 -16.29 -1.32 10.44
CA ASP A 73 -17.61 -1.87 10.20
C ASP A 73 -18.28 -1.29 8.94
N ALA A 74 -18.84 -2.17 8.11
CA ALA A 74 -19.44 -1.89 6.81
C ALA A 74 -20.58 -0.85 6.82
N GLY A 75 -21.28 -0.69 7.95
CA GLY A 75 -22.49 0.13 8.04
C GLY A 75 -22.30 1.57 8.51
N THR A 76 -21.06 2.08 8.62
CA THR A 76 -20.79 3.34 9.33
C THR A 76 -20.37 4.54 8.46
N ASN A 77 -20.18 4.38 7.14
CA ASN A 77 -19.63 5.39 6.21
C ASN A 77 -18.45 6.17 6.82
N THR A 78 -17.61 5.48 7.58
CA THR A 78 -16.61 6.14 8.41
C THR A 78 -15.44 6.63 7.56
N LEU A 79 -15.01 5.86 6.55
CA LEU A 79 -13.91 6.30 5.68
C LEU A 79 -14.33 7.48 4.82
N GLY A 80 -15.54 7.44 4.24
CA GLY A 80 -16.09 8.57 3.49
C GLY A 80 -16.03 9.87 4.29
N LYS A 81 -16.43 9.85 5.56
CA LYS A 81 -16.34 11.02 6.46
C LYS A 81 -14.90 11.48 6.71
N VAL A 82 -13.94 10.56 6.83
CA VAL A 82 -12.52 10.90 6.99
C VAL A 82 -11.95 11.53 5.71
N PHE A 83 -12.32 11.02 4.53
CA PHE A 83 -11.94 11.62 3.24
C PHE A 83 -12.52 13.03 3.08
N ASP A 84 -13.79 13.23 3.42
CA ASP A 84 -14.43 14.55 3.37
C ASP A 84 -13.79 15.53 4.35
N ALA A 85 -13.58 15.11 5.61
CA ALA A 85 -13.01 15.95 6.65
C ALA A 85 -11.51 16.27 6.43
N SER A 86 -10.78 15.42 5.71
CA SER A 86 -9.40 15.69 5.32
C SER A 86 -9.28 16.57 4.08
N GLY A 87 -10.35 16.68 3.27
CA GLY A 87 -10.33 17.39 1.99
C GLY A 87 -9.82 16.55 0.81
N LEU A 88 -9.57 15.25 1.02
CA LEU A 88 -9.03 14.35 0.00
C LEU A 88 -10.03 13.94 -1.07
N THR A 89 -11.34 14.08 -0.81
CA THR A 89 -12.41 13.70 -1.76
C THR A 89 -12.22 14.32 -3.15
N LYS A 90 -11.69 15.55 -3.23
CA LYS A 90 -11.42 16.27 -4.50
C LYS A 90 -10.29 15.66 -5.35
N TYR A 91 -9.52 14.72 -4.80
CA TYR A 91 -8.43 14.03 -5.50
C TYR A 91 -8.78 12.59 -5.87
N LEU A 92 -9.89 12.03 -5.40
CA LEU A 92 -10.19 10.61 -5.56
C LEU A 92 -10.30 10.21 -7.03
N PHE A 93 -9.55 9.18 -7.44
CA PHE A 93 -9.72 8.50 -8.70
C PHE A 93 -10.98 7.61 -8.61
N PRO A 94 -11.99 7.84 -9.46
CA PRO A 94 -13.30 7.22 -9.28
C PRO A 94 -13.27 5.73 -9.63
N LEU A 95 -13.97 4.94 -8.81
CA LEU A 95 -14.11 3.49 -9.00
C LEU A 95 -14.60 3.11 -10.40
N SER A 96 -15.49 3.91 -11.00
CA SER A 96 -16.04 3.68 -12.34
C SER A 96 -15.01 3.78 -13.47
N LYS A 97 -13.85 4.40 -13.22
CA LYS A 97 -12.74 4.50 -14.18
C LYS A 97 -11.62 3.48 -13.89
N MET A 98 -11.74 2.68 -12.84
CA MET A 98 -10.73 1.67 -12.53
C MET A 98 -10.87 0.47 -13.47
N PRO A 99 -9.80 0.06 -14.15
CA PRO A 99 -9.87 -1.03 -15.11
C PRO A 99 -10.15 -2.36 -14.42
N LEU A 100 -10.89 -3.21 -15.13
CA LEU A 100 -11.20 -4.57 -14.70
C LEU A 100 -10.61 -5.55 -15.71
N HIS A 101 -10.62 -6.84 -15.38
CA HIS A 101 -10.25 -7.90 -16.32
C HIS A 101 -8.83 -7.83 -16.90
N GLY A 102 -7.92 -7.10 -16.25
CA GLY A 102 -6.53 -6.95 -16.70
C GLY A 102 -6.32 -5.81 -17.69
N GLU A 103 -7.34 -4.96 -17.90
CA GLU A 103 -7.23 -3.76 -18.72
C GLU A 103 -6.24 -2.74 -18.13
N ASP A 104 -5.81 -1.86 -19.02
CA ASP A 104 -4.88 -0.77 -18.77
C ASP A 104 -5.48 0.33 -17.88
N TRP A 105 -4.63 0.86 -16.99
CA TRP A 105 -4.99 2.05 -16.22
C TRP A 105 -4.82 3.30 -17.09
N PRO A 106 -5.59 4.38 -16.81
CA PRO A 106 -5.38 5.64 -17.50
C PRO A 106 -3.94 6.14 -17.34
N LEU A 107 -3.51 6.93 -18.31
CA LEU A 107 -2.21 7.58 -18.26
C LEU A 107 -2.13 8.51 -17.05
N VAL A 108 -0.97 8.53 -16.39
CA VAL A 108 -0.69 9.44 -15.26
C VAL A 108 -1.00 10.88 -15.62
N LYS A 109 -0.66 11.32 -16.84
CA LYS A 109 -0.94 12.69 -17.32
C LYS A 109 -2.44 13.02 -17.34
N ASP A 110 -3.28 12.03 -17.64
CA ASP A 110 -4.73 12.22 -17.76
C ASP A 110 -5.35 12.27 -16.36
N MET A 111 -4.89 11.39 -15.45
CA MET A 111 -5.26 11.44 -14.03
C MET A 111 -4.87 12.78 -13.38
N VAL A 112 -3.66 13.26 -13.64
CA VAL A 112 -3.18 14.57 -13.16
C VAL A 112 -4.01 15.71 -13.72
N THR A 113 -4.27 15.72 -15.03
CA THR A 113 -5.08 16.76 -15.69
C THR A 113 -6.50 16.82 -15.13
N ALA A 114 -7.10 15.68 -14.79
CA ALA A 114 -8.41 15.60 -14.17
C ALA A 114 -8.40 15.87 -12.65
N ASN A 115 -7.23 16.07 -12.05
CA ASN A 115 -7.00 16.13 -10.60
C ASN A 115 -7.47 14.86 -9.85
N GLU A 116 -7.52 13.71 -10.54
CA GLU A 116 -7.89 12.40 -9.99
C GLU A 116 -6.63 11.65 -9.52
N ARG A 117 -5.95 12.23 -8.52
CA ARG A 117 -4.58 11.89 -8.11
C ARG A 117 -4.49 11.05 -6.83
N LEU A 118 -5.60 10.52 -6.34
CA LEU A 118 -5.66 9.66 -5.16
C LEU A 118 -6.38 8.34 -5.48
N VAL A 119 -5.64 7.24 -5.56
CA VAL A 119 -6.18 5.90 -5.79
C VAL A 119 -6.31 5.19 -4.44
N VAL A 120 -7.50 4.69 -4.10
CA VAL A 120 -7.74 4.07 -2.78
C VAL A 120 -8.28 2.67 -2.94
N PHE A 121 -7.64 1.71 -2.28
CA PHE A 121 -8.07 0.33 -2.16
C PHE A 121 -8.38 -0.02 -0.70
N SER A 122 -9.46 -0.75 -0.44
CA SER A 122 -9.78 -1.35 0.85
C SER A 122 -9.74 -2.89 0.78
N SER A 123 -9.24 -3.52 1.83
CA SER A 123 -9.33 -4.97 1.99
C SER A 123 -10.72 -5.48 2.38
N SER A 124 -11.67 -4.59 2.67
CA SER A 124 -13.07 -4.92 3.01
C SER A 124 -13.97 -4.80 1.79
N LYS A 125 -14.59 -5.93 1.39
CA LYS A 125 -15.47 -5.98 0.20
C LYS A 125 -16.63 -5.00 0.27
N SER A 126 -17.19 -4.84 1.47
CA SER A 126 -18.37 -4.01 1.71
C SER A 126 -18.17 -2.55 1.32
N LYS A 127 -16.95 -2.01 1.43
CA LYS A 127 -16.66 -0.60 1.17
C LYS A 127 -16.85 -0.19 -0.28
N GLN A 128 -16.73 -1.13 -1.21
CA GLN A 128 -16.96 -0.85 -2.62
C GLN A 128 -18.42 -0.48 -2.87
N GLU A 129 -19.35 -1.18 -2.24
CA GLU A 129 -20.79 -0.91 -2.38
C GLU A 129 -21.23 0.24 -1.47
N SER A 130 -20.75 0.30 -0.21
CA SER A 130 -21.25 1.27 0.76
C SER A 130 -20.59 2.65 0.70
N GLU A 131 -19.33 2.73 0.24
CA GLU A 131 -18.53 3.96 0.28
C GLU A 131 -17.84 4.27 -1.06
N GLY A 132 -18.03 3.42 -2.08
CA GLY A 132 -17.40 3.59 -3.40
C GLY A 132 -15.89 3.33 -3.40
N ILE A 133 -15.32 2.75 -2.34
CA ILE A 133 -13.88 2.50 -2.21
C ILE A 133 -13.54 1.13 -2.79
N ALA A 134 -12.58 1.08 -3.72
CA ALA A 134 -12.24 -0.10 -4.48
C ALA A 134 -11.88 -1.30 -3.59
N TYR A 135 -12.53 -2.44 -3.80
CA TYR A 135 -12.15 -3.67 -3.11
C TYR A 135 -10.84 -4.20 -3.71
N GLN A 136 -9.75 -4.19 -2.94
CA GLN A 136 -8.39 -4.41 -3.45
C GLN A 136 -8.26 -5.67 -4.32
N TRP A 137 -8.95 -6.75 -3.92
CA TRP A 137 -8.85 -8.06 -4.57
C TRP A 137 -9.53 -8.13 -5.95
N ASN A 138 -10.30 -7.10 -6.32
CA ASN A 138 -10.82 -6.96 -7.67
C ASN A 138 -9.76 -6.45 -8.66
N PHE A 139 -8.69 -5.81 -8.17
CA PHE A 139 -7.74 -5.07 -9.02
C PHE A 139 -6.31 -5.61 -8.95
N MET A 140 -5.91 -6.22 -7.84
CA MET A 140 -4.53 -6.70 -7.65
C MET A 140 -4.40 -8.14 -7.16
N VAL A 141 -3.30 -8.78 -7.54
CA VAL A 141 -2.78 -9.98 -6.84
C VAL A 141 -1.79 -9.56 -5.76
N GLU A 142 -1.81 -10.20 -4.59
CA GLU A 142 -0.86 -9.94 -3.51
C GLU A 142 0.04 -11.16 -3.32
N TYR A 143 1.33 -10.94 -3.56
CA TYR A 143 2.38 -11.84 -3.14
C TYR A 143 2.60 -11.69 -1.64
N LYS A 144 2.59 -12.82 -0.92
CA LYS A 144 2.90 -12.83 0.51
C LYS A 144 4.13 -13.68 0.78
N LEU A 145 5.19 -13.06 1.31
CA LEU A 145 6.34 -13.79 1.80
C LEU A 145 6.11 -14.25 3.25
N TYR A 146 6.31 -15.55 3.50
CA TYR A 146 6.59 -16.06 4.83
C TYR A 146 7.95 -16.74 4.79
N THR A 147 9.00 -16.08 5.29
CA THR A 147 10.32 -16.72 5.47
C THR A 147 10.29 -17.68 6.67
N LEU A 148 9.44 -18.71 6.68
CA LEU A 148 9.46 -19.70 7.76
C LEU A 148 10.71 -20.58 7.64
N LEU A 149 11.72 -20.27 8.46
CA LEU A 149 12.71 -21.22 8.95
C LEU A 149 13.53 -21.96 7.87
N GLY A 150 14.17 -21.23 6.96
CA GLY A 150 15.14 -21.85 6.04
C GLY A 150 14.56 -22.95 5.14
N ARG A 151 13.23 -22.96 4.95
CA ARG A 151 12.58 -23.69 3.86
C ARG A 151 12.27 -22.67 2.78
N ASP A 152 12.61 -23.02 1.56
CA ASP A 152 12.34 -22.24 0.35
C ASP A 152 10.97 -21.57 0.42
N GLY A 153 10.97 -20.27 0.15
CA GLY A 153 9.80 -19.41 0.16
C GLY A 153 8.70 -20.05 -0.68
N MET A 154 7.65 -20.53 -0.02
CA MET A 154 6.43 -20.87 -0.72
C MET A 154 5.85 -19.58 -1.30
N HIS A 155 6.02 -19.41 -2.61
CA HIS A 155 5.44 -18.35 -3.42
C HIS A 155 3.91 -18.46 -3.38
N THR A 156 3.31 -17.92 -2.34
CA THR A 156 1.87 -18.05 -2.12
C THR A 156 1.22 -16.70 -2.24
N ASN A 157 0.09 -16.70 -2.93
CA ASN A 157 -0.83 -15.58 -2.87
C ASN A 157 -1.41 -15.47 -1.46
N ARG A 158 -1.74 -14.25 -1.03
CA ARG A 158 -2.56 -14.07 0.18
C ARG A 158 -3.89 -14.79 -0.02
N GLY A 159 -4.46 -15.38 1.05
CA GLY A 159 -5.64 -16.26 0.93
C GLY A 159 -6.91 -15.63 0.32
N ARG A 160 -7.05 -14.29 0.34
CA ARG A 160 -8.16 -13.57 -0.33
C ARG A 160 -7.82 -13.11 -1.75
N SER A 161 -6.56 -13.22 -2.14
CA SER A 161 -6.06 -12.90 -3.47
C SER A 161 -6.23 -14.09 -4.41
N LEU A 162 -6.37 -13.82 -5.70
CA LEU A 162 -6.27 -14.86 -6.73
C LEU A 162 -4.83 -15.38 -6.84
N LYS A 163 -4.63 -16.42 -7.66
CA LYS A 163 -3.29 -16.94 -7.97
C LYS A 163 -2.41 -15.83 -8.55
N LEU A 164 -1.14 -15.84 -8.20
CA LEU A 164 -0.17 -14.81 -8.60
C LEU A 164 -0.04 -14.63 -10.12
N ASN A 165 -0.21 -15.72 -10.86
CA ASN A 165 -0.15 -15.73 -12.33
C ASN A 165 -1.46 -15.27 -13.00
N ASN A 166 -2.46 -14.82 -12.24
CA ASN A 166 -3.73 -14.37 -12.78
C ASN A 166 -3.60 -12.96 -13.38
N THR A 167 -3.74 -12.88 -14.70
CA THR A 167 -3.62 -11.63 -15.48
C THR A 167 -4.93 -10.85 -15.58
N SER A 168 -6.06 -11.37 -15.08
CA SER A 168 -7.31 -10.57 -14.96
C SER A 168 -7.24 -9.49 -13.87
N LYS A 169 -6.10 -9.40 -13.19
CA LYS A 169 -5.73 -8.36 -12.22
C LYS A 169 -4.51 -7.65 -12.76
N SER A 170 -4.67 -6.42 -13.21
CA SER A 170 -3.59 -5.64 -13.83
C SER A 170 -2.50 -5.29 -12.82
N LEU A 171 -2.84 -5.15 -11.53
CA LEU A 171 -1.91 -4.74 -10.50
C LEU A 171 -1.31 -5.90 -9.69
N VAL A 172 -0.10 -5.69 -9.18
CA VAL A 172 0.64 -6.64 -8.35
C VAL A 172 1.17 -5.93 -7.10
N LEU A 173 0.79 -6.42 -5.92
CA LEU A 173 1.31 -5.98 -4.62
C LEU A 173 2.29 -7.03 -4.07
N PHE A 174 3.52 -6.62 -3.79
CA PHE A 174 4.54 -7.43 -3.14
C PHE A 174 4.59 -7.12 -1.64
N ASN A 175 4.03 -7.98 -0.82
CA ASN A 175 4.02 -7.82 0.63
C ASN A 175 5.21 -8.55 1.27
N TYR A 176 6.23 -7.78 1.63
CA TYR A 176 7.46 -8.25 2.24
C TYR A 176 7.42 -8.10 3.76
N VAL A 177 7.34 -9.24 4.44
CA VAL A 177 7.38 -9.32 5.90
C VAL A 177 8.60 -10.14 6.31
N ASP A 178 9.53 -9.54 7.04
CA ASP A 178 10.66 -10.27 7.60
C ASP A 178 10.21 -11.21 8.74
N SER A 179 10.40 -12.51 8.55
CA SER A 179 10.01 -13.55 9.50
C SER A 179 10.90 -13.64 10.75
N GLU A 180 12.06 -12.98 10.78
CA GLU A 180 12.95 -12.97 11.95
C GLU A 180 12.23 -12.43 13.19
N GLN A 181 11.14 -11.69 13.01
CA GLN A 181 10.24 -11.24 14.07
C GLN A 181 9.59 -12.38 14.88
N LYS A 182 9.47 -13.61 14.33
CA LYS A 182 8.90 -14.76 15.05
C LYS A 182 9.90 -15.53 15.91
N LYS A 183 11.22 -15.27 15.81
CA LYS A 183 12.24 -16.04 16.55
C LYS A 183 12.24 -15.80 18.07
N LYS A 184 11.58 -14.75 18.60
CA LYS A 184 11.45 -14.52 20.05
C LYS A 184 10.26 -15.25 20.73
N LYS A 185 9.64 -16.25 20.09
CA LYS A 185 8.67 -17.13 20.77
C LYS A 185 9.37 -18.27 21.53
N LYS A 186 9.87 -17.98 22.73
CA LYS A 186 10.00 -19.01 23.79
C LYS A 186 9.18 -18.71 25.05
N ASN A 187 8.69 -17.48 25.25
CA ASN A 187 7.83 -17.15 26.39
C ASN A 187 6.59 -16.38 25.90
N TYR A 188 5.41 -16.92 26.14
CA TYR A 188 4.11 -16.36 25.71
C TYR A 188 3.72 -15.03 26.40
N ASN A 189 4.58 -14.47 27.27
CA ASN A 189 4.28 -13.30 28.11
C ASN A 189 5.13 -12.04 27.83
N SER A 190 6.02 -12.02 26.82
CA SER A 190 6.68 -10.77 26.44
C SER A 190 5.87 -10.06 25.35
N ALA A 191 5.46 -8.82 25.60
CA ALA A 191 4.98 -7.91 24.57
C ALA A 191 5.92 -7.98 23.35
N TYR A 192 5.36 -8.04 22.15
CA TYR A 192 6.16 -8.01 20.92
C TYR A 192 7.09 -6.80 21.00
N ASP A 193 8.39 -7.05 20.93
CA ASP A 193 9.39 -5.99 20.93
C ASP A 193 9.42 -5.37 19.53
N PHE A 194 8.46 -4.48 19.28
CA PHE A 194 8.37 -3.66 18.08
C PHE A 194 9.43 -2.53 18.07
N THR A 195 10.32 -2.46 19.08
CA THR A 195 11.24 -1.32 19.29
C THR A 195 12.60 -1.50 18.62
N ALA A 196 12.89 -2.69 18.07
CA ALA A 196 14.11 -2.94 17.31
C ALA A 196 13.80 -2.96 15.79
N PRO A 197 13.89 -1.81 15.08
CA PRO A 197 13.85 -1.83 13.63
C PRO A 197 15.08 -2.60 13.15
N LYS A 198 14.86 -3.80 12.62
CA LYS A 198 15.86 -4.44 11.79
C LYS A 198 15.79 -3.77 10.43
N GLU A 199 16.92 -3.24 9.99
CA GLU A 199 17.07 -2.71 8.64
C GLU A 199 16.73 -3.83 7.65
N ILE A 200 15.85 -3.53 6.70
CA ILE A 200 15.58 -4.43 5.59
C ILE A 200 16.85 -4.45 4.74
N ASN A 201 17.39 -5.63 4.46
CA ASN A 201 18.50 -5.76 3.54
C ASN A 201 17.99 -5.53 2.12
N THR A 202 18.39 -4.43 1.48
CA THR A 202 17.96 -4.08 0.11
C THR A 202 18.25 -5.19 -0.88
N LYS A 203 19.43 -5.81 -0.79
CA LYS A 203 19.86 -6.86 -1.72
C LYS A 203 18.94 -8.08 -1.61
N ASP A 204 18.58 -8.46 -0.38
CA ASP A 204 17.67 -9.58 -0.15
C ASP A 204 16.24 -9.28 -0.63
N LEU A 205 15.76 -8.05 -0.41
CA LEU A 205 14.47 -7.59 -0.93
C LEU A 205 14.43 -7.64 -2.47
N ILE A 206 15.40 -7.03 -3.15
CA ILE A 206 15.49 -7.02 -4.62
C ILE A 206 15.64 -8.43 -5.18
N ASN A 207 16.49 -9.27 -4.57
CA ASN A 207 16.63 -10.67 -5.01
C ASN A 207 15.32 -11.44 -4.87
N THR A 208 14.57 -11.21 -3.80
CA THR A 208 13.26 -11.85 -3.61
C THR A 208 12.28 -11.38 -4.68
N ILE A 209 12.25 -10.08 -4.99
CA ILE A 209 11.42 -9.53 -6.08
C ILE A 209 11.80 -10.19 -7.41
N LYS A 210 13.09 -10.28 -7.76
CA LYS A 210 13.59 -10.95 -8.97
C LYS A 210 13.19 -12.42 -9.03
N MET A 211 13.27 -13.14 -7.92
CA MET A 211 12.80 -14.53 -7.84
C MET A 211 11.29 -14.64 -8.09
N CYS A 212 10.50 -13.73 -7.52
CA CYS A 212 9.05 -13.76 -7.60
C CYS A 212 8.50 -13.35 -8.97
N TYR A 213 9.28 -12.61 -9.77
CA TYR A 213 8.93 -12.23 -11.14
C TYR A 213 8.36 -13.41 -11.95
N THR A 214 9.04 -14.56 -11.91
CA THR A 214 8.59 -15.76 -12.63
C THR A 214 7.28 -16.33 -12.10
N SER A 215 7.03 -16.22 -10.79
CA SER A 215 5.80 -16.71 -10.14
C SER A 215 4.58 -15.83 -10.41
N ILE A 216 4.78 -14.57 -10.84
CA ILE A 216 3.73 -13.58 -11.09
C ILE A 216 3.54 -13.36 -12.61
N SER A 217 3.71 -14.43 -13.40
CA SER A 217 3.62 -14.37 -14.88
C SER A 217 4.60 -13.41 -15.52
N LYS A 218 5.83 -13.28 -14.99
CA LYS A 218 6.82 -12.34 -15.50
C LYS A 218 6.32 -10.89 -15.45
N ARG A 219 5.62 -10.53 -14.38
CA ARG A 219 5.24 -9.14 -14.11
C ARG A 219 6.01 -8.63 -12.91
N TRP A 220 6.54 -7.42 -13.03
CA TRP A 220 7.12 -6.72 -11.90
C TRP A 220 6.00 -6.17 -11.01
N PRO A 221 6.16 -6.19 -9.68
CA PRO A 221 5.22 -5.55 -8.76
C PRO A 221 4.99 -4.06 -9.07
N ASN A 222 3.73 -3.61 -8.98
CA ASN A 222 3.37 -2.20 -8.99
C ASN A 222 3.53 -1.57 -7.60
N PHE A 223 3.36 -2.38 -6.56
CA PHE A 223 3.42 -1.95 -5.16
C PHE A 223 4.29 -2.89 -4.33
N ILE A 224 4.89 -2.37 -3.27
CA ILE A 224 5.71 -3.05 -2.28
C ILE A 224 5.19 -2.56 -0.93
N ALA A 225 4.80 -3.49 -0.07
CA ALA A 225 4.58 -3.25 1.34
C ALA A 225 5.74 -3.86 2.14
N VAL A 226 6.25 -3.12 3.12
CA VAL A 226 7.30 -3.57 4.03
C VAL A 226 6.90 -3.32 5.49
N ASP A 227 7.26 -4.25 6.38
CA ASP A 227 7.13 -4.05 7.82
C ASP A 227 8.34 -3.25 8.35
N TYR A 228 8.06 -2.09 8.96
CA TYR A 228 9.01 -1.14 9.54
C TYR A 228 9.83 -0.31 8.55
N ARG A 229 9.81 1.00 8.80
CA ARG A 229 10.65 1.97 8.11
C ARG A 229 11.21 2.95 9.12
N LYS A 230 12.52 2.94 9.35
CA LYS A 230 13.19 4.14 9.87
C LYS A 230 13.42 5.08 8.69
N ARG A 231 12.91 6.31 8.80
CA ARG A 231 13.32 7.45 7.95
C ARG A 231 14.77 7.79 8.29
N ARG A 232 15.74 7.12 7.67
CA ARG A 232 17.07 7.71 7.43
C ARG A 232 17.58 7.20 6.07
N ASP A 233 17.87 8.17 5.20
CA ASP A 233 18.86 8.09 4.12
C ASP A 233 18.59 7.16 2.94
N GLY A 234 17.33 7.05 2.48
CA GLY A 234 17.03 6.37 1.20
C GLY A 234 16.96 4.84 1.26
N GLY A 235 16.80 4.26 2.45
CA GLY A 235 16.91 2.82 2.67
C GLY A 235 16.03 1.91 1.80
N ALA A 236 16.34 0.60 1.86
CA ALA A 236 15.88 -0.52 1.04
C ALA A 236 14.54 -0.45 0.30
N ALA A 237 13.49 0.09 0.90
CA ALA A 237 12.20 0.21 0.24
C ALA A 237 12.24 1.18 -0.95
N PHE A 238 13.00 2.28 -0.84
CA PHE A 238 13.14 3.26 -1.92
C PHE A 238 14.01 2.73 -3.05
N GLU A 239 15.16 2.13 -2.74
CA GLU A 239 16.00 1.47 -3.75
C GLU A 239 15.23 0.35 -4.48
N ALA A 240 14.38 -0.40 -3.78
CA ALA A 240 13.52 -1.40 -4.41
C ALA A 240 12.45 -0.76 -5.31
N VAL A 241 11.92 0.42 -4.94
CA VAL A 241 11.02 1.21 -5.79
C VAL A 241 11.75 1.70 -7.04
N ASP A 242 12.96 2.25 -6.92
CA ASP A 242 13.77 2.71 -8.05
C ASP A 242 14.10 1.56 -9.02
N PHE A 243 14.43 0.38 -8.47
CA PHE A 243 14.61 -0.83 -9.26
C PHE A 243 13.33 -1.22 -10.01
N LEU A 244 12.18 -1.23 -9.34
CA LEU A 244 10.91 -1.57 -9.97
C LEU A 244 10.53 -0.55 -11.04
N ASN A 245 10.65 0.74 -10.77
CA ASN A 245 10.39 1.81 -11.73
C ASN A 245 11.31 1.69 -12.95
N GLY A 246 12.60 1.38 -12.75
CA GLY A 246 13.52 1.11 -13.85
C GLY A 246 13.09 -0.09 -14.71
N LYS A 247 12.65 -1.18 -14.07
CA LYS A 247 12.16 -2.38 -14.77
C LYS A 247 10.87 -2.13 -15.53
N LEU A 248 9.98 -1.37 -14.94
CA LEU A 248 8.65 -1.10 -15.45
C LEU A 248 8.66 -0.07 -16.57
N LEU A 249 9.46 0.99 -16.45
CA LEU A 249 9.53 2.06 -17.45
C LEU A 249 10.44 1.76 -18.64
N CYS A 250 11.57 1.06 -18.41
CA CYS A 250 12.59 0.91 -19.44
C CYS A 250 13.40 -0.39 -19.36
N GLY A 251 13.00 -1.33 -18.51
CA GLY A 251 13.66 -2.63 -18.35
C GLY A 251 15.01 -2.58 -17.61
N CYS A 252 15.45 -1.40 -17.19
CA CYS A 252 16.73 -1.20 -16.50
C CYS A 252 16.68 -1.69 -15.04
N GLU A 253 17.84 -1.88 -14.42
CA GLU A 253 17.92 -2.17 -12.98
C GLU A 253 17.81 -0.92 -12.10
N ASP A 254 17.88 0.26 -12.70
CA ASP A 254 17.81 1.56 -12.02
C ASP A 254 17.04 2.53 -12.91
N VAL A 255 16.03 3.20 -12.35
CA VAL A 255 15.21 4.21 -13.03
C VAL A 255 16.04 5.38 -13.58
N ASN A 256 17.16 5.72 -12.93
CA ASN A 256 18.05 6.78 -13.40
C ASN A 256 18.72 6.44 -14.74
N SER A 257 18.69 5.16 -15.16
CA SER A 257 19.18 4.71 -16.46
C SER A 257 18.14 4.86 -17.57
N CYS A 258 16.88 5.17 -17.28
CA CYS A 258 15.82 5.35 -18.28
C CYS A 258 15.92 6.65 -19.10
N GLN A 259 17.08 7.34 -19.09
CA GLN A 259 17.23 8.64 -19.75
C GLN A 259 17.00 8.54 -21.26
N ASN A 260 16.29 9.53 -21.81
CA ASN A 260 15.99 9.69 -23.23
C ASN A 260 15.28 8.49 -23.90
N GLY A 261 14.48 7.73 -23.15
CA GLY A 261 13.75 6.58 -23.70
C GLY A 261 14.65 5.38 -24.03
N SER A 262 15.85 5.35 -23.44
CA SER A 262 16.77 4.22 -23.59
C SER A 262 16.19 2.98 -22.91
N LEU A 263 16.04 1.89 -23.66
CA LEU A 263 15.61 0.60 -23.14
C LEU A 263 16.83 -0.25 -22.79
N CYS A 264 16.86 -0.83 -21.58
CA CYS A 264 17.88 -1.81 -21.21
C CYS A 264 17.52 -3.24 -21.67
N THR A 265 16.26 -3.49 -21.98
CA THR A 265 15.77 -4.78 -22.49
C THR A 265 14.68 -4.56 -23.53
N SER A 266 14.56 -5.48 -24.50
CA SER A 266 13.52 -5.45 -25.53
C SER A 266 12.11 -5.81 -25.04
N ASP A 267 11.99 -6.33 -23.81
CA ASP A 267 10.77 -6.90 -23.24
C ASP A 267 9.93 -5.86 -22.46
N VAL A 268 10.15 -4.57 -22.72
CA VAL A 268 9.38 -3.48 -22.10
C VAL A 268 8.26 -3.14 -23.05
N ASP A 269 7.05 -3.58 -22.73
CA ASP A 269 5.87 -3.22 -23.51
C ASP A 269 5.68 -1.69 -23.47
N ASP A 270 5.34 -1.10 -24.62
CA ASP A 270 5.00 0.34 -24.77
C ASP A 270 3.80 0.75 -23.88
N GLU A 271 3.09 -0.26 -23.34
CA GLU A 271 2.03 -0.17 -22.31
C GLU A 271 2.57 0.21 -20.90
N SER A 272 3.89 0.34 -20.71
CA SER A 272 4.49 0.84 -19.47
C SER A 272 4.08 2.28 -19.08
N GLN A 273 3.33 2.99 -19.92
CA GLN A 273 2.71 4.27 -19.55
C GLN A 273 1.34 4.09 -18.87
N ASN A 274 0.75 2.89 -18.95
CA ASN A 274 -0.63 2.55 -18.59
C ASN A 274 -0.76 1.78 -17.26
N HIS A 275 0.25 1.82 -16.41
CA HIS A 275 0.19 1.21 -15.08
C HIS A 275 0.40 2.26 -14.00
N ILE A 276 -0.27 2.07 -12.85
CA ILE A 276 0.03 2.85 -11.65
C ILE A 276 1.41 2.43 -11.16
N TRP A 277 2.34 3.39 -11.17
CA TRP A 277 3.68 3.27 -10.63
C TRP A 277 3.76 3.92 -9.26
N PHE A 278 4.87 3.66 -8.56
CA PHE A 278 5.25 4.48 -7.42
C PHE A 278 5.87 5.78 -7.93
N ASN A 279 5.17 6.89 -7.76
CA ASN A 279 5.84 8.18 -7.75
C ASN A 279 6.21 8.50 -6.30
N VAL A 280 7.47 8.86 -6.07
CA VAL A 280 7.97 9.44 -4.82
C VAL A 280 8.29 10.89 -5.10
#